data_AF-A0A7H5F4K3-F1
#
_entry.id   AF-A0A7H5F4K3-F1
#
_cell.length_a   1.000
_cell.length_b   1.000
_cell.length_c   1.000
_cell.angle_alpha   90.00
_cell.angle_beta   90.00
_cell.angle_gamma   90.00
#
_symmetry.space_group_name_H-M   'P 1'
#
loop_
_entity.id
_entity.type
_entity.pdbx_description
1 polymer ?
#
loop_
_entity_poly.entity_id
_entity_poly.type
_entity_poly.pdbx_seq_one_letter_code
_entity_poly.pdbx_strand_id
1 'polypeptide(L)'
;MPVLLIILALVLIMALIAFRPWEAPPVPPLEEDPELEPEIVAEVLDTITVTPLPEIEPPKEIVMASFDVAYNIVARHEGGYQKIATDPGNYNSRRELVGTNWGISAPVYESWIGRPPTETDMRQMSRSVARQIFKKNFWDPIQGDFIHSQQLATFLFDGHVNHGRTGIRIMQRVLGVIVDGVFGPVSLMALNGADPKAVFDAYKAARIQFYHELSTRRPEMRNVWLPVWLNRMASFNFNPASGITAVLIVGLIVYAITR
;
A
#
# COMPACT_ATOMS: atom_id res chain seq x y z
N MET A 1 -21.55 -4.36 -38.95
CA MET A 1 -22.13 -5.21 -37.88
C MET A 1 -21.59 -6.64 -37.75
N PRO A 2 -21.01 -7.33 -38.76
CA PRO A 2 -20.62 -8.74 -38.59
C PRO A 2 -19.34 -8.94 -37.76
N VAL A 3 -18.39 -7.99 -37.79
CA VAL A 3 -17.09 -8.11 -37.08
C VAL A 3 -17.25 -8.05 -35.55
N LEU A 4 -18.17 -7.23 -35.05
CA LEU A 4 -18.42 -7.07 -33.61
C LEU A 4 -19.04 -8.35 -33.00
N LEU A 5 -19.90 -9.03 -33.77
CA LEU A 5 -20.51 -10.30 -33.38
C LEU A 5 -19.49 -11.44 -33.33
N ILE A 6 -18.52 -11.47 -34.25
CA ILE A 6 -17.43 -12.46 -34.26
C ILE A 6 -16.50 -12.25 -33.06
N ILE A 7 -16.17 -11.00 -32.72
CA ILE A 7 -15.32 -10.69 -31.56
C ILE A 7 -16.04 -11.06 -30.25
N LEU A 8 -17.34 -10.75 -30.11
CA LEU A 8 -18.13 -11.16 -28.95
C LEU A 8 -18.26 -12.69 -28.82
N ALA A 9 -18.43 -13.40 -29.94
CA ALA A 9 -18.46 -14.87 -29.93
C ALA A 9 -17.12 -15.48 -29.52
N LEU A 10 -15.99 -14.94 -29.99
CA LEU A 10 -14.65 -15.40 -29.61
C LEU A 10 -14.32 -15.11 -28.14
N VAL A 11 -14.75 -13.95 -27.61
CA VAL A 11 -14.58 -13.62 -26.18
C VAL A 11 -15.44 -14.53 -25.30
N LEU A 12 -16.65 -14.90 -25.74
CA LEU A 12 -17.52 -15.82 -25.00
C LEU A 12 -16.98 -17.26 -25.01
N ILE A 13 -16.41 -17.72 -26.13
CA ILE A 13 -15.77 -19.04 -26.25
C ILE A 13 -14.51 -19.11 -25.37
N MET A 14 -13.70 -18.04 -25.33
CA MET A 14 -12.52 -17.95 -24.46
C MET A 14 -12.90 -17.93 -22.98
N ALA A 15 -14.00 -17.27 -22.61
CA ALA A 15 -14.53 -17.27 -21.24
C ALA A 15 -15.06 -18.64 -20.80
N LEU A 16 -15.60 -19.44 -21.74
CA LEU A 16 -16.07 -20.81 -21.46
C LEU A 16 -14.93 -21.83 -21.35
N ILE A 17 -13.78 -21.59 -22.01
CA ILE A 17 -12.59 -22.45 -21.87
C ILE A 17 -11.84 -22.17 -20.56
N ALA A 18 -11.89 -20.93 -20.06
CA ALA A 18 -11.21 -20.52 -18.82
C ALA A 18 -11.93 -20.93 -17.52
N PHE A 19 -13.14 -21.50 -17.60
CA PHE A 19 -13.96 -21.90 -16.45
C PHE A 19 -14.28 -23.41 -16.44
N ARG A 20 -13.33 -24.26 -16.83
CA ARG A 20 -13.37 -25.64 -16.33
C ARG A 20 -12.93 -25.63 -14.87
N PRO A 21 -13.79 -25.96 -13.89
CA PRO A 21 -13.32 -26.20 -12.54
C PRO A 21 -12.24 -27.29 -12.62
N TRP A 22 -11.10 -27.05 -12.00
CA TRP A 22 -10.05 -28.04 -11.87
C TRP A 22 -10.61 -29.26 -11.13
N GLU A 23 -10.82 -30.34 -11.87
CA GLU A 23 -11.02 -31.67 -11.29
C GLU A 23 -9.63 -32.25 -11.07
N ALA A 24 -9.24 -32.40 -9.81
CA ALA A 24 -7.99 -33.07 -9.50
C ALA A 24 -8.03 -34.48 -10.13
N PRO A 25 -6.97 -34.91 -10.82
CA PRO A 25 -6.92 -36.26 -11.35
C PRO A 25 -7.11 -37.27 -10.21
N PRO A 26 -7.80 -38.40 -10.46
CA PRO A 26 -7.99 -39.42 -9.44
C PRO A 26 -6.63 -39.83 -8.88
N VAL A 27 -6.49 -39.73 -7.56
CA VAL A 27 -5.29 -40.19 -6.86
C VAL A 27 -5.19 -41.69 -7.13
N PRO A 28 -4.07 -42.19 -7.71
CA PRO A 28 -3.89 -43.62 -7.87
C PRO A 28 -4.02 -44.30 -6.50
N PRO A 29 -4.52 -45.55 -6.43
CA PRO A 29 -4.46 -46.32 -5.20
C PRO A 29 -3.04 -46.26 -4.65
N LEU A 30 -2.89 -45.96 -3.36
CA LEU A 30 -1.59 -46.08 -2.71
C LEU A 30 -1.16 -47.53 -2.88
N GLU A 31 -0.15 -47.77 -3.70
CA GLU A 31 0.56 -49.04 -3.68
C GLU A 31 1.08 -49.18 -2.26
N GLU A 32 0.62 -50.21 -1.55
CA GLU A 32 1.16 -50.52 -0.22
C GLU A 32 2.65 -50.81 -0.44
N ASP A 33 3.51 -49.96 0.13
CA ASP A 33 4.95 -50.17 0.06
C ASP A 33 5.25 -51.59 0.58
N PRO A 34 6.06 -52.38 -0.14
CA PRO A 34 6.39 -53.73 0.30
C PRO A 34 6.98 -53.66 1.70
N GLU A 35 6.41 -54.44 2.62
CA GLU A 35 6.86 -54.50 4.00
C GLU A 35 8.33 -54.94 4.00
N LEU A 36 9.23 -53.98 4.23
CA LEU A 36 10.68 -54.20 4.14
C LEU A 36 11.09 -55.20 5.22
N GLU A 37 11.83 -56.23 4.83
CA GLU A 37 12.31 -57.23 5.78
C GLU A 37 13.13 -56.55 6.90
N PRO A 38 12.95 -56.97 8.16
CA PRO A 38 13.49 -56.26 9.33
C PRO A 38 15.02 -56.15 9.33
N GLU A 39 15.73 -57.04 8.62
CA GLU A 39 17.18 -56.96 8.45
C GLU A 39 17.62 -55.79 7.56
N ILE A 40 16.88 -55.48 6.49
CA ILE A 40 17.15 -54.33 5.61
C ILE A 40 16.92 -53.02 6.38
N VAL A 41 15.88 -52.97 7.21
CA VAL A 41 15.56 -51.80 8.04
C VAL A 41 16.68 -51.51 9.04
N ALA A 42 17.24 -52.55 9.66
CA ALA A 42 18.34 -52.39 10.62
C ALA A 42 19.64 -51.88 9.96
N GLU A 43 20.01 -52.42 8.79
CA GLU A 43 21.21 -52.00 8.06
C GLU A 43 21.11 -50.55 7.53
N VAL A 44 19.92 -50.17 7.06
CA VAL A 44 19.63 -48.80 6.61
C VAL A 44 19.63 -47.82 7.78
N LEU A 45 19.07 -48.19 8.94
CA LEU A 45 19.06 -47.33 10.12
C LEU A 45 20.45 -47.07 10.70
N ASP A 46 21.37 -48.03 10.64
CA ASP A 46 22.75 -47.87 11.11
C ASP A 46 23.61 -46.99 10.18
N THR A 47 23.20 -46.80 8.93
CA THR A 47 23.88 -45.91 7.96
C THR A 47 23.25 -44.53 7.82
N ILE A 48 22.03 -44.31 8.29
CA ILE A 48 21.39 -43.00 8.27
C ILE A 48 21.91 -42.20 9.47
N THR A 49 22.91 -41.35 9.23
CA THR A 49 23.07 -40.15 10.05
C THR A 49 21.84 -39.29 9.82
N VAL A 50 20.88 -39.31 10.76
CA VAL A 50 19.74 -38.42 10.75
C VAL A 50 20.28 -37.01 10.92
N THR A 51 20.51 -36.33 9.80
CA THR A 51 20.78 -34.89 9.83
C THR A 51 19.49 -34.27 10.38
N PRO A 52 19.53 -33.52 11.50
CA PRO A 52 18.33 -32.86 11.99
C PRO A 52 17.74 -32.06 10.85
N LEU A 53 16.44 -32.28 10.57
CA LEU A 53 15.73 -31.45 9.62
C LEU A 53 16.00 -29.98 9.99
N PRO A 54 16.30 -29.10 9.01
CA PRO A 54 16.51 -27.69 9.32
C PRO A 54 15.29 -27.21 10.10
N GLU A 55 15.53 -26.54 11.23
CA GLU A 55 14.49 -25.98 12.07
C GLU A 55 13.57 -25.15 11.17
N ILE A 56 12.33 -25.62 10.98
CA ILE A 56 11.35 -24.89 10.17
C ILE A 56 11.04 -23.65 10.98
N GLU A 57 11.62 -22.51 10.59
CA GLU A 57 11.28 -21.24 11.22
C GLU A 57 9.75 -21.12 11.23
N PRO A 58 9.13 -20.83 12.39
CA PRO A 58 7.69 -20.67 12.45
C PRO A 58 7.26 -19.64 11.41
N PRO A 59 6.14 -19.85 10.70
CA PRO A 59 5.72 -18.95 9.63
C PRO A 59 5.71 -17.53 10.17
N LYS A 60 6.55 -16.68 9.57
CA LYS A 60 6.70 -15.28 9.94
C LYS A 60 5.32 -14.64 9.93
N GLU A 61 4.84 -14.20 11.09
CA GLU A 61 3.55 -13.55 11.22
C GLU A 61 3.48 -12.40 10.22
N ILE A 62 2.54 -12.48 9.27
CA ILE A 62 2.39 -11.43 8.25
C ILE A 62 1.67 -10.26 8.90
N VAL A 63 2.46 -9.33 9.43
CA VAL A 63 1.97 -8.07 9.94
C VAL A 63 1.49 -7.22 8.77
N MET A 64 0.25 -6.74 8.85
CA MET A 64 -0.33 -5.81 7.89
C MET A 64 -0.19 -4.36 8.36
N ALA A 65 -0.12 -3.43 7.42
CA ALA A 65 -0.03 -2.02 7.74
C ALA A 65 -1.33 -1.47 8.36
N SER A 66 -1.16 -0.63 9.37
CA SER A 66 -2.20 0.11 10.06
C SER A 66 -2.37 1.51 9.46
N PHE A 67 -3.61 1.83 9.09
CA PHE A 67 -4.01 3.19 8.71
C PHE A 67 -3.73 4.21 9.83
N ASP A 68 -3.96 3.86 11.10
CA ASP A 68 -3.79 4.80 12.20
C ASP A 68 -2.34 5.23 12.38
N VAL A 69 -1.41 4.29 12.25
CA VAL A 69 0.02 4.59 12.27
C VAL A 69 0.38 5.51 11.10
N ALA A 70 -0.10 5.20 9.90
CA ALA A 70 0.18 6.00 8.72
C ALA A 70 -0.43 7.41 8.79
N TYR A 71 -1.69 7.52 9.19
CA TYR A 71 -2.43 8.77 9.35
C TYR A 71 -1.74 9.70 10.34
N ASN A 72 -1.29 9.17 11.49
CA ASN A 72 -0.59 9.95 12.51
C ASN A 72 0.78 10.48 12.08
N ILE A 73 1.36 9.97 10.99
CA ILE A 73 2.61 10.45 10.38
C ILE A 73 2.30 11.44 9.25
N VAL A 74 1.40 11.05 8.33
CA VAL A 74 1.14 11.82 7.11
C VAL A 74 0.32 13.08 7.39
N ALA A 75 -0.69 12.98 8.27
CA ALA A 75 -1.52 14.10 8.70
C ALA A 75 -0.91 14.88 9.88
N ARG A 76 0.35 14.62 10.26
CA ARG A 76 1.01 15.21 11.44
C ARG A 76 1.39 16.69 11.31
N HIS A 77 0.76 17.42 10.42
CA HIS A 77 0.82 18.86 10.41
C HIS A 77 -0.54 19.30 10.90
N GLU A 78 -0.61 19.87 12.10
CA GLU A 78 -1.81 20.46 12.70
C GLU A 78 -2.24 21.68 11.87
N GLY A 79 -2.65 21.42 10.64
CA GLY A 79 -3.28 22.36 9.73
C GLY A 79 -4.72 22.47 10.18
N GLY A 80 -4.98 23.43 11.05
CA GLY A 80 -6.31 23.97 11.24
C GLY A 80 -6.80 24.64 9.96
N TYR A 81 -7.88 25.40 10.09
CA TYR A 81 -8.44 26.11 8.97
C TYR A 81 -7.46 27.15 8.41
N GLN A 82 -7.23 27.10 7.09
CA GLN A 82 -6.50 28.10 6.33
C GLN A 82 -7.35 28.62 5.17
N LYS A 83 -7.15 29.89 4.80
CA LYS A 83 -7.86 30.55 3.70
C LYS A 83 -6.89 31.40 2.90
N ILE A 84 -6.27 30.80 1.88
CA ILE A 84 -5.23 31.41 1.06
C ILE A 84 -5.76 31.59 -0.37
N ALA A 85 -5.87 32.85 -0.81
CA ALA A 85 -6.44 33.18 -2.12
C ALA A 85 -5.59 32.70 -3.31
N THR A 86 -4.28 32.54 -3.11
CA THR A 86 -3.35 32.03 -4.13
C THR A 86 -3.28 30.51 -4.18
N ASP A 87 -3.95 29.81 -3.26
CA ASP A 87 -4.03 28.35 -3.23
C ASP A 87 -5.31 27.86 -3.91
N PRO A 88 -5.23 27.22 -5.09
CA PRO A 88 -6.39 26.68 -5.78
C PRO A 88 -7.19 25.67 -4.95
N GLY A 89 -6.55 24.98 -3.99
CA GLY A 89 -7.22 24.03 -3.10
C GLY A 89 -8.23 24.66 -2.14
N ASN A 90 -8.21 25.99 -1.98
CA ASN A 90 -9.10 26.71 -1.08
C ASN A 90 -10.42 27.13 -1.77
N TYR A 91 -10.61 26.79 -3.05
CA TYR A 91 -11.79 27.14 -3.82
C TYR A 91 -12.69 25.92 -4.08
N ASN A 92 -14.00 26.09 -3.91
CA ASN A 92 -14.98 25.07 -4.30
C ASN A 92 -15.28 25.11 -5.83
N SER A 93 -16.14 24.21 -6.33
CA SER A 93 -16.51 24.17 -7.74
C SER A 93 -17.18 25.44 -8.29
N ARG A 94 -17.73 26.28 -7.39
CA ARG A 94 -18.29 27.60 -7.72
C ARG A 94 -17.26 28.73 -7.75
N ARG A 95 -15.97 28.40 -7.54
CA ARG A 95 -14.86 29.35 -7.42
C ARG A 95 -15.00 30.29 -6.23
N GLU A 96 -15.71 29.87 -5.18
CA GLU A 96 -15.80 30.60 -3.93
C GLU A 96 -14.61 30.21 -3.04
N LEU A 97 -13.89 31.20 -2.49
CA LEU A 97 -12.79 30.98 -1.56
C LEU A 97 -13.37 30.57 -0.19
N VAL A 98 -13.30 29.28 0.13
CA VAL A 98 -13.90 28.68 1.34
C VAL A 98 -12.86 28.07 2.28
N GLY A 99 -11.62 27.91 1.83
CA GLY A 99 -10.48 27.47 2.65
C GLY A 99 -10.20 25.97 2.58
N THR A 100 -9.21 25.54 3.36
CA THR A 100 -8.81 24.15 3.60
C THR A 100 -8.81 23.93 5.11
N ASN A 101 -9.25 22.77 5.60
CA ASN A 101 -9.20 22.45 7.03
C ASN A 101 -8.77 21.00 7.24
N TRP A 102 -7.98 20.72 8.28
CA TRP A 102 -7.44 19.37 8.57
C TRP A 102 -6.68 18.74 7.40
N GLY A 103 -6.08 19.55 6.53
CA GLY A 103 -5.45 19.08 5.29
C GLY A 103 -6.43 18.63 4.19
N ILE A 104 -7.74 18.82 4.38
CA ILE A 104 -8.79 18.53 3.38
C ILE A 104 -9.11 19.81 2.61
N SER A 105 -8.83 19.80 1.30
CA SER A 105 -9.13 20.91 0.39
C SER A 105 -10.63 20.99 0.08
N ALA A 106 -11.08 22.17 -0.36
CA ALA A 106 -12.49 22.40 -0.67
C ALA A 106 -13.05 21.41 -1.73
N PRO A 107 -12.36 21.08 -2.84
CA PRO A 107 -12.84 20.09 -3.80
C PRO A 107 -12.95 18.67 -3.25
N VAL A 108 -12.04 18.30 -2.35
CA VAL A 108 -12.07 16.98 -1.68
C VAL A 108 -13.26 16.91 -0.74
N TYR A 109 -13.50 17.95 0.05
CA TYR A 109 -14.66 17.99 0.94
C TYR A 109 -15.98 18.08 0.19
N GLU A 110 -16.03 18.83 -0.92
CA GLU A 110 -17.17 18.89 -1.82
C GLU A 110 -17.58 17.51 -2.34
N SER A 111 -16.59 16.71 -2.78
CA SER A 111 -16.81 15.33 -3.23
C SER A 111 -17.33 14.44 -2.10
N TRP A 112 -17.00 14.75 -0.84
CA TRP A 112 -17.47 14.02 0.33
C TRP A 112 -18.91 14.38 0.73
N ILE A 113 -19.24 15.67 0.79
CA ILE A 113 -20.58 16.14 1.21
C ILE A 113 -21.59 16.19 0.06
N GLY A 114 -21.14 16.01 -1.19
CA GLY A 114 -21.99 15.99 -2.39
C GLY A 114 -22.52 17.35 -2.83
N ARG A 115 -21.98 18.45 -2.29
CA ARG A 115 -22.33 19.84 -2.64
C ARG A 115 -21.14 20.77 -2.44
N PRO A 116 -21.11 21.94 -3.11
CA PRO A 116 -20.11 22.96 -2.82
C PRO A 116 -20.13 23.33 -1.33
N PRO A 117 -19.00 23.19 -0.61
CA PRO A 117 -18.92 23.58 0.79
C PRO A 117 -18.87 25.09 0.91
N THR A 118 -19.43 25.61 1.99
CA THR A 118 -19.23 26.99 2.47
C THR A 118 -18.00 27.06 3.38
N GLU A 119 -17.52 28.26 3.69
CA GLU A 119 -16.48 28.44 4.71
C GLU A 119 -16.89 27.87 6.08
N THR A 120 -18.15 28.05 6.47
CA THR A 120 -18.68 27.49 7.72
C THR A 120 -18.59 25.96 7.71
N ASP A 121 -18.97 25.31 6.59
CA ASP A 121 -18.83 23.86 6.46
C ASP A 121 -17.36 23.41 6.60
N MET A 122 -16.42 24.14 5.99
CA MET A 122 -14.99 23.84 6.10
C MET A 122 -14.49 23.97 7.54
N ARG A 123 -14.89 25.03 8.26
CA ARG A 123 -14.48 25.29 9.65
C ARG A 123 -15.07 24.29 10.65
N GLN A 124 -16.31 23.87 10.43
CA GLN A 124 -17.02 22.95 11.32
C GLN A 124 -16.68 21.47 11.08
N MET A 125 -15.91 21.16 10.02
CA MET A 125 -15.44 19.81 9.76
C MET A 125 -14.69 19.28 10.99
N SER A 126 -15.12 18.12 11.49
CA SER A 126 -14.45 17.48 12.62
C SER A 126 -13.20 16.74 12.15
N ARG A 127 -12.24 16.56 13.06
CA ARG A 127 -11.07 15.73 12.80
C ARG A 127 -11.43 14.28 12.47
N SER A 128 -12.55 13.76 13.00
CA SER A 128 -13.04 12.41 12.69
C SER A 128 -13.58 12.30 11.26
N VAL A 129 -14.23 13.34 10.73
CA VAL A 129 -14.63 13.40 9.32
C VAL A 129 -13.40 13.47 8.42
N ALA A 130 -12.42 14.33 8.75
CA ALA A 130 -11.16 14.40 8.01
C ALA A 130 -10.46 13.03 7.96
N ARG A 131 -10.36 12.32 9.09
CA ARG A 131 -9.79 10.97 9.15
C ARG A 131 -10.52 9.97 8.24
N GLN A 132 -11.85 10.01 8.20
CA GLN A 132 -12.64 9.15 7.30
C GLN A 132 -12.40 9.46 5.82
N ILE A 133 -12.29 10.75 5.47
CA ILE A 133 -11.93 11.19 4.12
C ILE A 133 -10.54 10.66 3.74
N PHE A 134 -9.56 10.79 4.63
CA PHE A 134 -8.21 10.26 4.40
C PHE A 134 -8.22 8.74 4.16
N LYS A 135 -8.96 7.98 4.96
CA LYS A 135 -9.06 6.53 4.78
C LYS A 135 -9.66 6.20 3.41
N LYS A 136 -10.88 6.70 3.16
CA LYS A 136 -11.66 6.37 1.97
C LYS A 136 -11.01 6.83 0.68
N ASN A 137 -10.46 8.04 0.65
CA ASN A 137 -10.02 8.66 -0.61
C ASN A 137 -8.54 8.40 -0.90
N PHE A 138 -7.74 7.99 0.09
CA PHE A 138 -6.30 7.89 -0.10
C PHE A 138 -5.66 6.60 0.41
N TRP A 139 -6.18 5.98 1.48
CA TRP A 139 -5.64 4.72 2.02
C TRP A 139 -6.28 3.49 1.37
N ASP A 140 -7.61 3.46 1.30
CA ASP A 140 -8.36 2.34 0.73
C ASP A 140 -8.07 2.15 -0.77
N PRO A 141 -7.91 3.21 -1.60
CA PRO A 141 -7.57 3.05 -3.01
C PRO A 141 -6.18 2.47 -3.26
N ILE A 142 -5.28 2.50 -2.28
CA ILE A 142 -3.98 1.84 -2.34
C ILE A 142 -3.97 0.49 -1.63
N GLN A 143 -5.14 -0.01 -1.20
CA GLN A 143 -5.27 -1.26 -0.46
C GLN A 143 -4.33 -1.30 0.75
N GLY A 144 -4.19 -0.16 1.46
CA GLY A 144 -3.15 0.01 2.46
C GLY A 144 -3.20 -1.02 3.59
N ASP A 145 -4.40 -1.49 3.94
CA ASP A 145 -4.64 -2.53 4.95
C ASP A 145 -4.05 -3.91 4.56
N PHE A 146 -3.61 -4.09 3.31
CA PHE A 146 -3.04 -5.35 2.79
C PHE A 146 -1.54 -5.24 2.47
N ILE A 147 -0.91 -4.09 2.73
CA ILE A 147 0.52 -3.91 2.50
C ILE A 147 1.29 -4.44 3.71
N HIS A 148 2.24 -5.36 3.50
CA HIS A 148 2.99 -6.01 4.59
C HIS A 148 3.96 -5.07 5.31
N SER A 149 4.47 -4.05 4.61
CA SER A 149 5.40 -3.09 5.18
C SER A 149 4.67 -1.80 5.57
N GLN A 150 4.56 -1.55 6.88
CA GLN A 150 4.00 -0.29 7.41
C GLN A 150 4.68 0.95 6.82
N GLN A 151 6.01 0.90 6.64
CA GLN A 151 6.77 2.03 6.13
C GLN A 151 6.49 2.30 4.65
N LEU A 152 6.38 1.25 3.83
CA LEU A 152 5.97 1.39 2.43
C LEU A 152 4.53 1.87 2.32
N ALA A 153 3.62 1.30 3.12
CA ALA A 153 2.22 1.72 3.13
C ALA A 153 2.08 3.20 3.50
N THR A 154 2.79 3.64 4.55
CA THR A 154 2.79 5.03 5.00
C THR A 154 3.37 5.96 3.94
N PHE A 155 4.46 5.55 3.28
CA PHE A 155 5.14 6.39 2.29
C PHE A 155 4.40 6.46 0.95
N LEU A 156 3.74 5.36 0.53
CA LEU A 156 2.83 5.34 -0.61
C LEU A 156 1.58 6.18 -0.33
N PHE A 157 1.00 6.04 0.87
CA PHE A 157 -0.13 6.87 1.33
C PHE A 157 0.23 8.36 1.29
N ASP A 158 1.41 8.72 1.81
CA ASP A 158 1.93 10.09 1.70
C ASP A 158 2.02 10.57 0.25
N GLY A 159 2.60 9.75 -0.63
CA GLY A 159 2.71 10.07 -2.05
C GLY A 159 1.35 10.25 -2.71
N HIS A 160 0.36 9.43 -2.35
CA HIS A 160 -1.00 9.54 -2.87
C HIS A 160 -1.71 10.79 -2.36
N VAL A 161 -1.55 11.16 -1.08
CA VAL A 161 -2.08 12.42 -0.53
C VAL A 161 -1.49 13.64 -1.23
N ASN A 162 -0.18 13.67 -1.45
CA ASN A 162 0.50 14.85 -2.01
C ASN A 162 0.42 14.96 -3.54
N HIS A 163 0.26 13.84 -4.24
CA HIS A 163 0.37 13.79 -5.71
C HIS A 163 -0.82 13.11 -6.40
N GLY A 164 -1.82 12.65 -5.64
CA GLY A 164 -2.93 11.86 -6.15
C GLY A 164 -2.43 10.65 -6.94
N ARG A 165 -3.03 10.44 -8.11
CA ARG A 165 -2.65 9.36 -9.04
C ARG A 165 -1.19 9.41 -9.48
N THR A 166 -0.54 10.58 -9.50
CA THR A 166 0.88 10.68 -9.87
C THR A 166 1.77 9.96 -8.85
N GLY A 167 1.41 10.01 -7.56
CA GLY A 167 2.13 9.29 -6.51
C GLY A 167 2.06 7.77 -6.70
N ILE A 168 0.89 7.25 -7.10
CA ILE A 168 0.72 5.83 -7.47
C ILE A 168 1.54 5.50 -8.71
N ARG A 169 1.48 6.33 -9.76
CA ARG A 169 2.21 6.07 -11.00
C ARG A 169 3.72 6.01 -10.81
N ILE A 170 4.27 6.84 -9.92
CA ILE A 170 5.69 6.76 -9.56
C ILE A 170 5.98 5.41 -8.90
N MET A 171 5.14 4.93 -7.99
CA MET A 171 5.31 3.62 -7.34
C MET A 171 5.22 2.48 -8.36
N GLN A 172 4.24 2.52 -9.26
CA GLN A 172 4.07 1.52 -10.32
C GLN A 172 5.30 1.42 -11.24
N ARG A 173 5.93 2.56 -11.58
CA ARG A 173 7.20 2.57 -12.32
C ARG A 173 8.32 1.91 -11.54
N VAL A 174 8.44 2.19 -10.23
CA VAL A 174 9.45 1.58 -9.35
C VAL A 174 9.25 0.06 -9.26
N LEU A 175 8.01 -0.39 -9.19
CA LEU A 175 7.66 -1.82 -9.15
C LEU A 175 7.76 -2.52 -10.51
N GLY A 176 7.97 -1.78 -11.62
CA GLY A 176 8.03 -2.35 -12.96
C GLY A 176 6.67 -2.89 -13.47
N VAL A 177 5.56 -2.39 -12.95
CA VAL A 177 4.20 -2.78 -13.37
C VAL A 177 3.58 -1.75 -14.30
N ILE A 178 2.41 -2.07 -14.87
CA ILE A 178 1.64 -1.15 -15.72
C ILE A 178 1.33 0.15 -14.95
N VAL A 179 1.58 1.29 -15.60
CA VAL A 179 1.50 2.63 -15.00
C VAL A 179 0.15 3.29 -15.32
N ASP A 180 -0.94 2.73 -14.81
CA ASP A 180 -2.30 3.23 -15.03
C ASP A 180 -2.75 4.25 -13.96
N GLY A 181 -2.08 4.27 -12.81
CA GLY A 181 -2.45 5.09 -11.64
C GLY A 181 -3.57 4.48 -10.79
N VAL A 182 -3.87 3.19 -10.95
CA VAL A 182 -4.81 2.40 -10.15
C VAL A 182 -4.02 1.33 -9.40
N PHE A 183 -3.96 1.41 -8.07
CA PHE A 183 -3.19 0.47 -7.26
C PHE A 183 -3.99 -0.83 -7.00
N GLY A 184 -4.16 -1.62 -8.05
CA GLY A 184 -4.90 -2.89 -8.04
C GLY A 184 -4.08 -4.09 -7.51
N PRO A 185 -4.64 -5.31 -7.57
CA PRO A 185 -4.01 -6.53 -7.04
C PRO A 185 -2.59 -6.79 -7.57
N VAL A 186 -2.32 -6.47 -8.84
CA VAL A 186 -0.98 -6.62 -9.43
C VAL A 186 0.05 -5.69 -8.77
N SER A 187 -0.32 -4.42 -8.53
CA SER A 187 0.57 -3.48 -7.85
C SER A 187 0.79 -3.87 -6.39
N LEU A 188 -0.25 -4.36 -5.71
CA LEU A 188 -0.18 -4.84 -4.33
C LEU A 188 0.76 -6.06 -4.22
N MET A 189 0.57 -7.06 -5.09
CA MET A 189 1.40 -8.26 -5.12
C MET A 189 2.86 -7.93 -5.42
N ALA A 190 3.13 -7.04 -6.39
CA ALA A 190 4.48 -6.58 -6.70
C ALA A 190 5.12 -5.84 -5.51
N LEU A 191 4.36 -4.98 -4.81
CA LEU A 191 4.86 -4.26 -3.63
C LEU A 191 5.20 -5.21 -2.48
N ASN A 192 4.34 -6.19 -2.19
CA ASN A 192 4.53 -7.14 -1.10
C ASN A 192 5.60 -8.20 -1.40
N GLY A 193 5.88 -8.49 -2.67
CA GLY A 193 6.91 -9.44 -3.10
C GLY A 193 8.31 -8.84 -3.29
N ALA A 194 8.45 -7.52 -3.27
CA ALA A 194 9.72 -6.84 -3.48
C ALA A 194 10.49 -6.61 -2.16
N ASP A 195 11.82 -6.42 -2.25
CA ASP A 195 12.62 -6.00 -1.09
C ASP A 195 12.15 -4.62 -0.60
N PRO A 196 11.63 -4.52 0.63
CA PRO A 196 10.97 -3.30 1.07
C PRO A 196 11.92 -2.12 1.18
N LYS A 197 13.20 -2.36 1.48
CA LYS A 197 14.21 -1.30 1.54
C LYS A 197 14.50 -0.75 0.14
N ALA A 198 14.77 -1.62 -0.82
CA ALA A 198 15.04 -1.22 -2.20
C ALA A 198 13.88 -0.43 -2.81
N VAL A 199 12.64 -0.88 -2.61
CA VAL A 199 11.46 -0.14 -3.09
C VAL A 199 11.33 1.22 -2.40
N PHE A 200 11.55 1.28 -1.09
CA PHE A 200 11.47 2.54 -0.34
C PHE A 200 12.48 3.56 -0.88
N ASP A 201 13.73 3.15 -1.05
CA ASP A 201 14.81 4.01 -1.54
C ASP A 201 14.57 4.46 -2.98
N ALA A 202 14.15 3.55 -3.86
CA ALA A 202 13.82 3.85 -5.26
C ALA A 202 12.61 4.80 -5.36
N TYR A 203 11.57 4.59 -4.55
CA TYR A 203 10.40 5.46 -4.51
C TYR A 203 10.75 6.86 -3.97
N LYS A 204 11.59 6.93 -2.94
CA LYS A 204 12.11 8.20 -2.41
C LYS A 204 12.89 8.98 -3.47
N ALA A 205 13.82 8.32 -4.16
CA ALA A 205 14.60 8.92 -5.24
C ALA A 205 13.70 9.42 -6.39
N ALA A 206 12.75 8.60 -6.83
CA ALA A 206 11.83 8.97 -7.91
C ALA A 206 10.91 10.15 -7.55
N ARG A 207 10.48 10.26 -6.29
CA ARG A 207 9.71 11.42 -5.81
C ARG A 207 10.57 12.68 -5.72
N ILE A 208 11.82 12.59 -5.26
CA ILE A 208 12.76 13.71 -5.26
C ILE A 208 12.96 14.24 -6.69
N GLN A 209 13.21 13.34 -7.66
CA GLN A 209 13.32 13.70 -9.06
C GLN A 209 12.05 14.41 -9.57
N PHE A 210 10.87 13.87 -9.25
CA PHE A 210 9.61 14.48 -9.64
C PHE A 210 9.46 15.91 -9.11
N TYR A 211 9.88 16.20 -7.87
CA TYR A 211 9.86 17.55 -7.32
C TYR A 211 10.80 18.52 -8.06
N HIS A 212 11.99 18.05 -8.46
CA HIS A 212 12.91 18.86 -9.28
C HIS A 212 12.34 19.16 -10.66
N GLU A 213 11.72 18.17 -11.31
CA GLU A 213 11.06 18.36 -12.61
C GLU A 213 9.88 19.34 -12.50
N LEU A 214 9.04 19.18 -11.47
CA LEU A 214 7.92 20.08 -11.23
C LEU A 214 8.39 21.52 -11.01
N SER A 215 9.45 21.72 -10.21
CA SER A 215 10.05 23.04 -9.96
C SER A 215 10.77 23.63 -11.18
N THR A 216 11.06 22.82 -12.19
CA THR A 216 11.61 23.29 -13.47
C THR A 216 10.50 23.73 -14.41
N ARG A 217 9.37 23.00 -14.43
CA ARG A 217 8.16 23.37 -15.18
C ARG A 217 7.41 24.54 -14.55
N ARG A 218 7.56 24.75 -13.24
CA ARG A 218 6.94 25.81 -12.44
C ARG A 218 7.99 26.54 -11.60
N PRO A 219 8.80 27.42 -12.22
CA PRO A 219 9.88 28.13 -11.54
C PRO A 219 9.41 28.92 -10.31
N GLU A 220 8.16 29.40 -10.31
CA GLU A 220 7.54 30.12 -9.19
C GLU A 220 7.45 29.28 -7.91
N MET A 221 7.42 27.95 -8.02
CA MET A 221 7.36 27.04 -6.86
C MET A 221 8.75 26.69 -6.31
N ARG A 222 9.82 26.91 -7.09
CA ARG A 222 11.16 26.40 -6.82
C ARG A 222 11.73 26.91 -5.49
N ASN A 223 11.66 28.20 -5.21
CA ASN A 223 12.32 28.77 -4.03
C ASN A 223 11.50 28.60 -2.74
N VAL A 224 10.18 28.41 -2.88
CA VAL A 224 9.25 28.34 -1.73
C VAL A 224 8.95 26.90 -1.34
N TRP A 225 8.60 26.06 -2.32
CA TRP A 225 8.03 24.73 -2.04
C TRP A 225 9.03 23.59 -2.19
N LEU A 226 10.01 23.69 -3.09
CA LEU A 226 11.00 22.63 -3.27
C LEU A 226 11.76 22.31 -1.97
N PRO A 227 12.26 23.29 -1.18
CA PRO A 227 12.92 22.98 0.09
C PRO A 227 11.99 22.24 1.07
N VAL A 228 10.71 22.63 1.12
CA VAL A 228 9.69 21.99 1.97
C VAL A 228 9.47 20.54 1.55
N TRP A 229 9.35 20.28 0.25
CA TRP A 229 9.17 18.93 -0.29
C TRP A 229 10.38 18.04 -0.03
N LEU A 230 11.59 18.56 -0.21
CA LEU A 230 12.83 17.82 0.06
C LEU A 230 13.00 17.52 1.55
N ASN A 231 12.67 18.47 2.43
CA ASN A 231 12.66 18.24 3.88
C ASN A 231 11.65 17.16 4.27
N ARG A 232 10.46 17.13 3.63
CA ARG A 232 9.50 16.04 3.83
C ARG A 232 10.09 14.70 3.39
N MET A 233 10.79 14.62 2.26
CA MET A 233 11.45 13.37 1.85
C MET A 233 12.54 12.95 2.83
N ALA A 234 13.28 13.90 3.40
CA ALA A 234 14.30 13.63 4.41
C ALA A 234 13.72 13.06 5.71
N SER A 235 12.48 13.41 6.08
CA SER A 235 11.84 12.88 7.30
C SER A 235 11.41 11.42 7.19
N PHE A 236 11.21 10.91 5.98
CA PHE A 236 10.93 9.49 5.73
C PHE A 236 12.23 8.68 5.73
N ASN A 237 12.38 7.79 6.71
CA ASN A 237 13.52 6.88 6.85
C ASN A 237 13.05 5.44 6.90
N PHE A 238 13.81 4.53 6.28
CA PHE A 238 13.55 3.10 6.36
C PHE A 238 14.29 2.49 7.56
N ASN A 239 13.55 1.91 8.49
CA ASN A 239 14.08 1.19 9.63
C ASN A 239 13.63 -0.29 9.60
N PRO A 240 14.56 -1.25 9.44
CA PRO A 240 14.23 -2.67 9.35
C PRO A 240 13.61 -3.25 10.66
N ALA A 241 13.78 -2.58 11.80
CA ALA A 241 13.34 -3.09 13.11
C ALA A 241 11.81 -2.97 13.38
N SER A 242 11.07 -2.27 12.51
CA SER A 242 9.67 -1.91 12.74
C SER A 242 8.66 -3.05 12.60
N GLY A 243 9.09 -4.25 12.17
CA GLY A 243 8.23 -5.44 12.05
C GLY A 243 8.42 -6.51 13.13
N ILE A 244 9.45 -6.43 13.99
CA ILE A 244 9.84 -7.55 14.87
C ILE A 244 9.86 -7.15 16.35
N THR A 245 10.18 -5.90 16.70
CA THR A 245 10.42 -5.52 18.10
C THR A 245 9.16 -5.32 18.94
N ALA A 246 8.02 -4.93 18.36
CA ALA A 246 6.79 -4.70 19.13
C ALA A 246 6.18 -5.99 19.68
N VAL A 247 6.28 -7.11 18.96
CA VAL A 247 5.70 -8.41 19.36
C VAL A 247 6.54 -9.07 20.45
N LEU A 248 7.88 -8.97 20.38
CA LEU A 248 8.76 -9.51 21.42
C LEU A 248 8.54 -8.85 22.79
N ILE A 249 8.26 -7.54 22.82
CA ILE A 249 8.01 -6.82 24.06
C ILE A 249 6.67 -7.25 24.69
N VAL A 250 5.60 -7.39 23.89
CA VAL A 250 4.30 -7.85 24.40
C VAL A 250 4.36 -9.32 24.84
N GLY A 251 5.03 -10.18 24.07
CA GLY A 251 5.23 -11.60 24.43
C GLY A 251 6.03 -11.80 25.71
N LEU A 252 7.09 -11.01 25.93
CA LEU A 252 7.87 -11.04 27.18
C LEU A 252 7.05 -10.54 28.38
N ILE A 253 6.22 -9.51 28.20
CA ILE A 253 5.35 -8.97 29.27
C ILE A 253 4.28 -10.00 29.65
N VAL A 254 3.62 -10.63 28.66
CA VAL A 254 2.62 -11.67 28.94
C VAL A 254 3.27 -12.88 29.62
N TYR A 255 4.43 -13.35 29.13
CA TYR A 255 5.17 -14.45 29.75
C TYR A 255 5.55 -14.17 31.22
N ALA A 256 6.02 -12.96 31.51
CA ALA A 256 6.39 -12.53 32.86
C ALA A 256 5.19 -12.36 33.81
N ILE A 257 3.98 -12.17 33.28
CA ILE A 257 2.73 -12.06 34.08
C ILE A 257 2.10 -13.43 34.32
N THR A 258 2.33 -14.41 33.43
CA THR A 258 1.76 -15.76 33.51
C THR A 258 2.65 -16.81 34.20
N ARG A 259 3.75 -16.39 34.83
CA ARG A 259 4.69 -17.23 35.59
C ARG A 259 4.74 -16.80 37.05
#